data_AF-A0A3D0DFV4-F1
#
_entry.id   AF-A0A3D0DFV4-F1
#
_cell.length_a   1.000
_cell.length_b   1.000
_cell.length_c   1.000
_cell.angle_alpha   90.00
_cell.angle_beta   90.00
_cell.angle_gamma   90.00
#
_symmetry.space_group_name_H-M   'P 1'
#
loop_
_entity.id
_entity.type
_entity.pdbx_description
1 polymer ?
#
loop_
_entity_poly.entity_id
_entity_poly.type
_entity_poly.pdbx_seq_one_letter_code
_entity_poly.pdbx_strand_id
1 'polypeptide(L)'
;MAVKPFAKLALILFVILAGIAVIMGARSRLLSNRKSKENRFVSTYLAMSLARESFLGNPDSLSIALKHVFDKYGTDSVWMADYGKKMSVDLKLGNRIWADITTKLDSLKKESNPDSLILNRQRQQ
;
A
#
# COMPACT_ATOMS: atom_id res chain seq x y z
N MET A 1 -20.54 43.54 32.40
CA MET A 1 -20.78 42.49 31.39
C MET A 1 -20.28 41.15 31.94
N ALA A 2 -21.17 40.35 32.54
CA ALA A 2 -20.82 39.05 33.10
C ALA A 2 -20.80 38.00 31.97
N VAL A 3 -19.60 37.64 31.49
CA VAL A 3 -19.46 36.47 30.61
C VAL A 3 -19.85 35.25 31.43
N LYS A 4 -21.06 34.72 31.19
CA LYS A 4 -21.63 33.60 31.92
C LYS A 4 -20.63 32.41 31.88
N PRO A 5 -20.30 31.78 33.01
CA PRO A 5 -19.25 30.75 33.09
C PRO A 5 -19.49 29.57 32.13
N PHE A 6 -20.75 29.30 31.80
CA PHE A 6 -21.15 28.33 30.77
C PHE A 6 -20.59 28.61 29.38
N ALA A 7 -20.51 29.87 28.95
CA ALA A 7 -19.97 30.21 27.63
C ALA A 7 -18.46 29.96 27.54
N LYS A 8 -17.73 30.20 28.63
CA LYS A 8 -16.30 29.88 28.72
C LYS A 8 -16.07 28.37 28.74
N LEU A 9 -16.87 27.62 29.48
CA LEU A 9 -16.80 26.15 29.50
C LEU A 9 -17.11 25.54 28.13
N ALA A 10 -18.15 26.03 27.45
CA ALA A 10 -18.50 25.57 26.10
C ALA A 10 -17.39 25.87 25.08
N LEU A 11 -16.76 27.06 25.17
CA LEU A 11 -15.62 27.42 24.32
C LEU A 11 -14.42 26.49 24.55
N ILE A 12 -14.08 26.20 25.80
CA ILE A 12 -12.98 25.28 26.15
C ILE A 12 -13.27 23.88 25.60
N LEU A 13 -14.52 23.40 25.77
CA LEU A 13 -14.93 22.08 25.29
C LEU A 13 -14.87 22.00 23.75
N PHE A 14 -15.29 23.07 23.06
CA PHE A 14 -15.23 23.17 21.61
C PHE A 14 -13.79 23.15 21.09
N VAL A 15 -12.87 23.86 21.75
CA VAL A 15 -11.43 23.86 21.41
C VAL A 15 -10.83 22.47 21.60
N ILE A 16 -11.17 21.77 22.68
CA ILE A 16 -10.69 20.40 22.94
C ILE A 16 -11.20 19.43 21.86
N LEU A 17 -12.50 19.47 21.55
CA LEU A 17 -13.10 18.60 20.53
C LEU A 17 -12.54 18.87 19.13
N ALA A 18 -12.38 20.14 18.75
CA ALA A 18 -11.76 20.52 17.49
C ALA A 18 -10.30 20.05 17.40
N GLY A 19 -9.53 20.20 18.50
CA GLY A 19 -8.16 19.72 18.58
C GLY A 19 -8.06 18.20 18.38
N ILE A 20 -8.92 17.42 19.05
CA ILE A 20 -8.96 15.96 18.91
C ILE A 20 -9.32 15.57 17.46
N ALA A 21 -10.32 16.21 16.86
CA ALA A 21 -10.75 15.93 15.49
C ALA A 21 -9.63 16.17 14.46
N VAL A 22 -8.87 17.27 14.60
CA VAL A 22 -7.73 17.57 13.73
C VAL A 22 -6.62 16.52 13.88
N ILE A 23 -6.30 16.12 15.11
CA ILE A 23 -5.28 15.10 15.38
C ILE A 23 -5.71 13.74 14.79
N MET A 24 -6.97 13.34 14.99
CA MET A 24 -7.51 12.10 14.42
C MET A 24 -7.50 12.14 12.89
N GLY A 25 -7.91 13.25 12.29
CA GLY A 25 -7.88 13.44 10.84
C GLY A 25 -6.46 13.34 10.27
N ALA A 26 -5.48 13.98 10.93
CA ALA A 26 -4.08 13.91 10.53
C ALA A 26 -3.51 12.49 10.63
N ARG A 27 -3.79 11.77 11.73
CA ARG A 27 -3.36 10.37 11.92
C ARG A 27 -3.99 9.44 10.88
N SER A 28 -5.29 9.59 10.61
CA SER A 28 -5.99 8.78 9.61
C SER A 28 -5.40 8.96 8.21
N ARG A 29 -5.15 10.21 7.79
CA ARG A 29 -4.47 10.51 6.51
C ARG A 29 -3.06 9.92 6.45
N LEU A 30 -2.30 10.01 7.54
CA LEU A 30 -0.96 9.44 7.62
C LEU A 30 -0.97 7.91 7.48
N LEU A 31 -1.89 7.23 8.16
CA LEU A 31 -2.04 5.77 8.09
C LEU A 31 -2.50 5.33 6.70
N SER A 32 -3.46 6.04 6.10
CA SER A 32 -3.94 5.77 4.73
C SER A 32 -2.82 5.94 3.70
N ASN A 33 -2.04 7.03 3.80
CA ASN A 33 -0.90 7.26 2.93
C ASN A 33 0.20 6.21 3.12
N ARG A 34 0.45 5.74 4.34
CA ARG A 34 1.40 4.66 4.61
C ARG A 34 0.95 3.36 3.96
N LYS A 35 -0.29 2.94 4.20
CA LYS A 35 -0.86 1.72 3.61
C LYS A 35 -0.89 1.77 2.08
N SER A 36 -1.16 2.94 1.51
CA SER A 36 -1.10 3.17 0.06
C SER A 36 0.31 2.97 -0.49
N LYS A 37 1.34 3.52 0.16
CA LYS A 37 2.75 3.34 -0.24
C LYS A 37 3.21 1.90 -0.11
N GLU A 38 2.86 1.22 0.98
CA GLU A 38 3.16 -0.20 1.21
C GLU A 38 2.54 -1.05 0.09
N ASN A 39 1.25 -0.87 -0.18
CA ASN A 39 0.55 -1.61 -1.22
C ASN A 39 1.13 -1.34 -2.63
N ARG A 40 1.51 -0.08 -2.91
CA ARG A 40 2.15 0.31 -4.16
C ARG A 40 3.51 -0.36 -4.32
N PHE A 41 4.33 -0.40 -3.27
CA PHE A 41 5.62 -1.09 -3.27
C PHE A 41 5.46 -2.59 -3.53
N VAL A 42 4.59 -3.26 -2.75
CA VAL A 42 4.37 -4.71 -2.88
C VAL A 42 3.89 -5.08 -4.28
N SER A 43 2.90 -4.36 -4.82
CA SER A 43 2.38 -4.64 -6.16
C SER A 43 3.40 -4.40 -7.27
N THR A 44 4.19 -3.32 -7.15
CA THR A 44 5.27 -3.02 -8.10
C THR A 44 6.34 -4.12 -8.04
N TYR A 45 6.78 -4.50 -6.83
CA TYR A 45 7.80 -5.53 -6.63
C TYR A 45 7.39 -6.86 -7.26
N LEU A 46 6.17 -7.33 -6.98
CA LEU A 46 5.66 -8.58 -7.56
C LEU A 46 5.60 -8.53 -9.08
N ALA A 47 5.14 -7.42 -9.66
CA ALA A 47 5.08 -7.26 -11.11
C ALA A 47 6.48 -7.19 -11.75
N MET A 48 7.46 -6.56 -11.09
CA MET A 48 8.85 -6.56 -11.53
C MET A 48 9.44 -7.98 -11.49
N SER A 49 9.18 -8.75 -10.43
CA SER A 49 9.63 -10.14 -10.33
C SER A 49 9.06 -11.00 -11.45
N LEU A 50 7.76 -10.87 -11.74
CA LEU A 50 7.11 -11.58 -12.86
C LEU A 50 7.68 -11.15 -14.22
N ALA A 51 7.91 -9.85 -14.44
CA ALA A 51 8.52 -9.36 -15.66
C ALA A 51 9.95 -9.91 -15.84
N ARG A 52 10.73 -9.94 -14.75
CA ARG A 52 12.07 -10.52 -14.76
C ARG A 52 12.06 -11.98 -15.11
N GLU A 53 11.14 -12.76 -14.55
CA GLU A 53 10.97 -14.18 -14.90
C GLU A 53 10.57 -14.35 -16.36
N SER A 54 9.65 -13.52 -16.86
CA SER A 54 9.11 -13.62 -18.23
C SER A 54 10.12 -13.21 -19.32
N PHE A 55 11.07 -12.32 -19.00
CA PHE A 55 12.01 -11.74 -19.97
C PHE A 55 13.48 -12.00 -19.61
N LEU A 56 13.76 -13.06 -18.85
CA LEU A 56 15.08 -13.43 -18.30
C LEU A 56 16.22 -13.48 -19.34
N GLY A 57 15.90 -13.71 -20.61
CA GLY A 57 16.86 -13.78 -21.73
C GLY A 57 16.82 -12.61 -22.72
N ASN A 58 15.98 -11.59 -22.50
CA ASN A 58 15.85 -10.45 -23.41
C ASN A 58 15.88 -9.12 -22.64
N PRO A 59 17.06 -8.47 -22.53
CA PRO A 59 17.21 -7.27 -21.73
C PRO A 59 16.40 -6.08 -22.26
N ASP A 60 16.21 -6.00 -23.58
CA ASP A 60 15.43 -4.92 -24.19
C ASP A 60 13.95 -5.05 -23.85
N SER A 61 13.39 -6.26 -23.99
CA SER A 61 12.01 -6.54 -23.58
C SER A 61 11.79 -6.39 -22.08
N LEU A 62 12.78 -6.79 -21.27
CA LEU A 62 12.74 -6.58 -19.82
C LEU A 62 12.70 -5.09 -19.47
N SER A 63 13.51 -4.26 -20.12
CA SER A 63 13.55 -2.82 -19.86
C SER A 63 12.20 -2.15 -20.15
N ILE A 64 11.55 -2.52 -21.25
CA ILE A 64 10.22 -2.04 -21.64
C ILE A 64 9.16 -2.51 -20.64
N ALA A 65 9.20 -3.79 -20.26
CA ALA A 65 8.27 -4.35 -19.29
C ALA A 65 8.39 -3.68 -17.92
N LEU A 66 9.62 -3.45 -17.43
CA LEU A 66 9.86 -2.76 -16.17
C LEU A 66 9.37 -1.30 -16.23
N LYS A 67 9.61 -0.59 -17.33
CA LYS A 67 9.08 0.76 -17.53
C LYS A 67 7.55 0.77 -17.44
N HIS A 68 6.88 -0.15 -18.13
CA HIS A 68 5.42 -0.27 -18.06
C HIS A 68 4.92 -0.61 -16.65
N VAL A 69 5.65 -1.45 -15.90
CA VAL A 69 5.33 -1.74 -14.49
C VAL A 69 5.41 -0.48 -13.64
N PHE A 70 6.48 0.30 -13.77
CA PHE A 70 6.66 1.56 -13.04
C PHE A 70 5.54 2.56 -13.36
N ASP A 71 5.25 2.77 -14.64
CA ASP A 71 4.18 3.67 -15.09
C ASP A 71 2.81 3.24 -14.54
N LYS A 72 2.50 1.93 -14.59
CA LYS A 72 1.22 1.38 -14.11
C LYS A 72 0.99 1.63 -12.62
N TYR A 73 2.03 1.50 -11.80
CA TYR A 73 1.91 1.66 -10.34
C TYR A 73 2.26 3.06 -9.86
N GLY A 74 2.65 3.98 -10.75
CA GLY A 74 3.09 5.33 -10.40
C GLY A 74 4.31 5.29 -9.47
N THR A 75 5.26 4.43 -9.80
CA THR A 75 6.55 4.27 -9.13
C THR A 75 7.69 4.50 -10.12
N ASP A 76 8.92 4.54 -9.62
CA ASP A 76 10.12 4.51 -10.45
C ASP A 76 11.21 3.71 -9.71
N SER A 77 12.34 3.48 -10.39
CA SER A 77 13.46 2.71 -9.83
C SER A 77 14.07 3.35 -8.58
N VAL A 78 14.15 4.68 -8.53
CA VAL A 78 14.72 5.44 -7.41
C VAL A 78 13.81 5.32 -6.19
N TRP A 79 12.51 5.52 -6.38
CA TRP A 79 11.48 5.37 -5.36
C TRP A 79 11.46 3.96 -4.78
N MET A 80 11.55 2.93 -5.64
CA MET A 80 11.61 1.54 -5.19
C MET A 80 12.88 1.26 -4.37
N ALA A 81 14.03 1.79 -4.80
CA ALA A 81 15.29 1.65 -4.07
C ALA A 81 15.25 2.37 -2.70
N ASP A 82 14.73 3.59 -2.66
CA ASP A 82 14.59 4.38 -1.44
C ASP A 82 13.62 3.74 -0.45
N TYR A 83 12.51 3.18 -0.95
CA TYR A 83 11.55 2.47 -0.12
C TYR A 83 12.13 1.15 0.41
N GLY A 84 12.85 0.40 -0.43
CA GLY A 84 13.58 -0.80 -0.04
C GLY A 84 14.64 -0.52 1.04
N LYS A 85 15.36 0.59 0.94
CA LYS A 85 16.32 1.04 1.96
C LYS A 85 15.64 1.38 3.30
N LYS A 86 14.44 1.97 3.27
CA LYS A 86 13.67 2.21 4.51
C LYS A 86 13.25 0.90 5.16
N MET A 87 12.87 -0.10 4.37
CA MET A 87 12.52 -1.43 4.86
C MET A 87 13.70 -2.18 5.46
N SER A 88 14.92 -2.02 4.92
CA SER A 88 16.11 -2.68 5.47
C SER A 88 16.55 -2.10 6.81
N VAL A 89 16.25 -0.82 7.06
CA VAL A 89 16.54 -0.14 8.34
C VAL A 89 15.45 -0.40 9.38
N ASP A 90 14.17 -0.43 8.99
CA ASP A 90 13.05 -0.72 9.88
C ASP A 90 12.62 -2.19 9.75
N LEU A 91 13.15 -3.05 10.62
CA LEU A 91 12.85 -4.49 10.67
C LEU A 91 11.35 -4.80 10.81
N LYS A 92 10.58 -3.97 11.53
CA LYS A 92 9.13 -4.20 11.70
C LYS A 92 8.39 -3.89 10.41
N LEU A 93 8.79 -2.84 9.70
CA LEU A 93 8.28 -2.53 8.37
C LEU A 93 8.67 -3.63 7.38
N GLY A 94 9.94 -4.04 7.36
CA GLY A 94 10.46 -5.10 6.50
C GLY A 94 9.68 -6.41 6.64
N ASN A 95 9.48 -6.89 7.87
CA ASN A 95 8.72 -8.11 8.14
C ASN A 95 7.26 -8.03 7.66
N ARG A 96 6.61 -6.88 7.86
CA ARG A 96 5.22 -6.65 7.42
C ARG A 96 5.09 -6.70 5.90
N ILE A 97 5.98 -5.98 5.20
CA ILE A 97 5.98 -5.96 3.74
C ILE A 97 6.31 -7.34 3.17
N TRP A 98 7.24 -8.07 3.78
CA TRP A 98 7.53 -9.44 3.38
C TRP A 98 6.31 -10.35 3.55
N ALA A 99 5.61 -10.26 4.69
CA ALA A 99 4.35 -10.98 4.90
C ALA A 99 3.35 -10.64 3.79
N ASP A 100 3.13 -9.35 3.48
CA ASP A 100 2.22 -8.93 2.41
C ASP A 100 2.61 -9.46 1.02
N ILE A 101 3.91 -9.46 0.70
CA ILE A 101 4.43 -10.08 -0.54
C ILE A 101 4.07 -11.56 -0.58
N THR A 102 4.37 -12.30 0.49
CA THR A 102 4.10 -13.75 0.53
C THR A 102 2.60 -14.07 0.47
N THR A 103 1.75 -13.30 1.15
CA THR A 103 0.30 -13.47 1.11
C THR A 103 -0.24 -13.20 -0.29
N LYS A 104 0.16 -12.11 -0.93
CA LYS A 104 -0.29 -11.82 -2.30
C LYS A 104 0.21 -12.86 -3.30
N LEU A 105 1.44 -13.34 -3.15
CA LEU A 105 1.96 -14.40 -4.00
C LEU A 105 1.15 -15.70 -3.85
N ASP A 106 0.78 -16.07 -2.63
CA ASP A 106 -0.08 -17.22 -2.36
C ASP A 106 -1.49 -17.04 -2.96
N SER A 107 -2.07 -15.83 -2.86
CA SER A 107 -3.35 -15.50 -3.51
C SER A 107 -3.27 -15.63 -5.04
N LEU A 108 -2.22 -15.09 -5.66
CA LEU A 108 -2.02 -15.20 -7.11
C LEU A 108 -1.86 -16.66 -7.55
N LYS A 109 -1.15 -17.48 -6.76
CA LYS A 109 -1.04 -18.92 -7.03
C LYS A 109 -2.40 -19.62 -6.94
N LYS A 110 -3.21 -19.30 -5.93
CA LYS A 110 -4.57 -19.86 -5.77
C LYS A 110 -5.50 -19.46 -6.91
N GLU A 111 -5.45 -18.21 -7.36
CA GLU A 111 -6.23 -17.73 -8.52
C GLU A 111 -5.75 -18.35 -9.84
N SER A 112 -4.46 -18.64 -9.97
CA SER A 112 -3.91 -19.36 -11.14
C SER A 112 -4.22 -20.86 -11.14
N ASN A 113 -4.80 -21.41 -10.06
CA ASN A 113 -5.17 -22.81 -9.99
C ASN A 113 -6.46 -23.05 -10.80
N PRO A 114 -6.42 -23.81 -11.92
CA PRO A 114 -7.55 -23.97 -12.84
C PRO A 114 -8.82 -24.51 -12.17
N ASP A 115 -8.69 -25.27 -11.08
CA ASP A 115 -9.81 -25.83 -10.33
C ASP A 115 -10.70 -24.76 -9.67
N SER A 116 -10.13 -23.59 -9.34
CA SER A 116 -10.88 -22.47 -8.76
C SER A 116 -11.70 -21.69 -9.79
N LEU A 117 -11.23 -21.64 -11.04
CA LEU A 117 -11.95 -21.05 -12.17
C LEU A 117 -13.15 -21.92 -12.60
N ILE A 118 -13.02 -23.24 -12.49
CA ILE A 118 -14.12 -24.18 -12.78
C ILE A 118 -15.23 -24.04 -11.73
N LEU A 119 -14.89 -23.91 -10.44
CA LEU A 119 -15.85 -23.71 -9.36
C LEU A 119 -16.57 -22.35 -9.40
N ASN A 120 -15.89 -21.27 -9.81
CA ASN A 120 -16.54 -19.96 -9.96
C ASN A 120 -17.43 -19.88 -11.21
N ARG A 121 -17.06 -20.58 -12.30
CA ARG A 121 -17.90 -20.65 -13.51
C ARG A 121 -19.17 -21.47 -13.27
N GLN A 122 -19.12 -22.50 -12.42
CA GLN A 122 -20.31 -23.29 -12.04
C GLN A 122 -21.25 -22.59 -11.06
N ARG A 123 -20.81 -21.58 -10.31
CA ARG A 123 -21.71 -20.76 -9.46
C ARG A 123 -22.41 -19.62 -10.20
N GLN A 124 -22.01 -19.35 -11.44
CA GLN A 124 -22.61 -18.31 -12.30
C GLN A 124 -23.54 -18.89 -13.39
N GLN A 125 -23.81 -20.20 -13.36
CA GLN A 125 -24.89 -20.86 -14.10
C GLN A 125 -25.99 -21.27 -13.11
#